data_AF-A0AB73T637-F1
#
_entry.id   AF-A0AB73T637-F1
#
_cell.length_a   1.000
_cell.length_b   1.000
_cell.length_c   1.000
_cell.angle_alpha   90.00
_cell.angle_beta   90.00
_cell.angle_gamma   90.00
#
_symmetry.space_group_name_H-M   'P 1'
#
loop_
_entity.id
_entity.type
_entity.pdbx_description
1 polymer ?
#
loop_
_entity_poly.entity_id
_entity_poly.type
_entity_poly.pdbx_seq_one_letter_code
_entity_poly.pdbx_strand_id
1 'polypeptide(L)'
;MRRKMVKVLMSGMVIGCLSFSMPVFASAAGTVSLEDQVSTLESEKAALQDQVDQLESEKAALEDQVEQLESEKAVLEDKVKALESENGEEGSTEALQTEVVGTEYTDSSIVQIVQKALNDNGFDCGTPDGVPGSKTSESIKMYQKEKGINVNGVITDELLESLGVADKVKDAAEKESQMKDYSSEYTYTQIARDPDSYSGKKMTFKGKVLQEGDAGSGLKYVRLAINSDYDQVMFITYASDVVEYRILDDDIITIYGSCLGNYSYETVMGATVTIPWINADIIDMSDVAM
;
A
#
# COMPACT_ATOMS: atom_id res chain seq x y z
N MET A 1 -8.87 -73.09 17.53
CA MET A 1 -7.71 -72.67 16.72
C MET A 1 -6.78 -71.81 17.59
N ARG A 2 -5.56 -72.29 17.87
CA ARG A 2 -4.47 -71.53 18.49
C ARG A 2 -3.59 -70.94 17.38
N ARG A 3 -3.03 -69.74 17.56
CA ARG A 3 -1.63 -69.43 17.20
C ARG A 3 -1.15 -68.19 17.97
N LYS A 4 -0.07 -68.42 18.72
CA LYS A 4 0.83 -67.46 19.39
C LYS A 4 1.84 -66.94 18.37
N MET A 5 2.41 -65.75 18.61
CA MET A 5 3.82 -65.36 18.34
C MET A 5 4.01 -63.96 18.98
N VAL A 6 4.71 -63.76 20.10
CA VAL A 6 6.13 -63.97 20.46
C VAL A 6 7.08 -62.97 19.79
N LYS A 7 7.35 -61.87 20.53
CA LYS A 7 8.64 -61.37 21.02
C LYS A 7 9.87 -61.61 20.11
N VAL A 8 10.42 -60.54 19.55
CA VAL A 8 11.76 -60.51 18.91
C VAL A 8 12.76 -59.94 19.92
N LEU A 9 13.85 -60.68 20.13
CA LEU A 9 15.03 -60.33 20.94
C LEU A 9 16.21 -60.07 19.99
N MET A 10 17.09 -59.17 20.40
CA MET A 10 18.33 -58.77 19.72
C MET A 10 19.36 -59.90 19.64
N SER A 11 20.19 -59.91 18.57
CA SER A 11 21.66 -60.06 18.64
C SER A 11 22.30 -59.87 17.25
N GLY A 12 23.47 -59.24 17.20
CA GLY A 12 24.11 -58.73 15.98
C GLY A 12 24.98 -59.72 15.17
N MET A 13 25.54 -59.21 14.06
CA MET A 13 26.63 -59.84 13.33
C MET A 13 27.37 -58.80 12.46
N VAL A 14 28.69 -58.70 12.65
CA VAL A 14 29.65 -57.91 11.86
C VAL A 14 30.35 -58.87 10.89
N ILE A 15 30.16 -58.71 9.57
CA ILE A 15 30.95 -59.28 8.45
C ILE A 15 30.62 -58.40 7.24
N GLY A 16 31.49 -57.85 6.39
CA GLY A 16 32.92 -57.95 6.13
C GLY A 16 33.14 -57.28 4.75
N CYS A 17 34.25 -56.56 4.58
CA CYS A 17 34.63 -55.87 3.33
C CYS A 17 34.53 -56.76 2.09
N LEU A 18 33.84 -56.27 1.05
CA LEU A 18 34.04 -56.69 -0.33
C LEU A 18 34.15 -55.43 -1.19
N SER A 19 35.39 -55.03 -1.40
CA SER A 19 35.82 -54.05 -2.38
C SER A 19 35.47 -54.55 -3.79
N PHE A 20 34.50 -53.93 -4.44
CA PHE A 20 34.32 -54.03 -5.87
C PHE A 20 34.63 -52.67 -6.49
N SER A 21 35.83 -52.57 -7.04
CA SER A 21 36.27 -51.45 -7.87
C SER A 21 35.49 -51.49 -9.19
N MET A 22 34.62 -50.51 -9.40
CA MET A 22 33.96 -50.27 -10.68
C MET A 22 34.62 -49.04 -11.32
N PRO A 23 35.06 -49.10 -12.58
CA PRO A 23 35.79 -48.01 -13.21
C PRO A 23 34.86 -46.81 -13.43
N VAL A 24 35.27 -45.66 -12.90
CA VAL A 24 34.70 -44.35 -13.19
C VAL A 24 34.93 -44.04 -14.67
N PHE A 25 33.87 -44.08 -15.47
CA PHE A 25 33.87 -43.43 -16.79
C PHE A 25 33.45 -41.97 -16.57
N ALA A 26 34.44 -41.08 -16.55
CA ALA A 26 34.24 -39.65 -16.49
C ALA A 26 33.61 -39.15 -17.79
N SER A 27 32.39 -38.60 -17.70
CA SER A 27 31.92 -37.53 -18.58
C SER A 27 31.90 -36.25 -17.73
N ALA A 28 33.09 -35.64 -17.56
CA ALA A 28 33.34 -34.56 -16.62
C ALA A 28 32.91 -33.15 -17.12
N ALA A 29 32.02 -33.06 -18.11
CA ALA A 29 31.59 -31.77 -18.66
C ALA A 29 30.15 -31.36 -18.30
N GLY A 30 29.33 -32.29 -17.75
CA GLY A 30 27.92 -32.02 -17.41
C GLY A 30 27.57 -32.16 -15.93
N THR A 31 28.43 -32.80 -15.11
CA THR A 31 28.14 -33.03 -13.68
C THR A 31 28.50 -31.80 -12.83
N VAL A 32 29.61 -31.13 -13.16
CA VAL A 32 30.10 -29.94 -12.45
C VAL A 32 29.06 -28.80 -12.44
N SER A 33 28.25 -28.66 -13.51
CA SER A 33 27.22 -27.60 -13.57
C SER A 33 25.98 -27.88 -12.72
N LEU A 34 25.59 -29.15 -12.55
CA LEU A 34 24.38 -29.50 -11.79
C LEU A 34 24.68 -29.62 -10.30
N GLU A 35 25.86 -30.14 -9.95
CA GLU A 35 26.33 -30.22 -8.56
C GLU A 35 26.54 -28.82 -7.95
N ASP A 36 27.09 -27.87 -8.72
CA ASP A 36 27.20 -26.47 -8.31
C ASP A 36 25.83 -25.79 -8.14
N GLN A 37 24.88 -26.06 -9.04
CA GLN A 37 23.51 -25.55 -8.92
C GLN A 37 22.77 -26.11 -7.70
N VAL A 38 22.92 -27.40 -7.41
CA VAL A 38 22.32 -28.02 -6.22
C VAL A 38 22.91 -27.42 -4.96
N SER A 39 24.23 -27.22 -4.89
CA SER A 39 24.85 -26.57 -3.72
C SER A 39 24.41 -25.11 -3.53
N THR A 40 24.21 -24.38 -4.63
CA THR A 40 23.69 -23.01 -4.61
C THR A 40 22.25 -23.00 -4.09
N LEU A 41 21.38 -23.85 -4.63
CA LEU A 41 19.98 -23.97 -4.19
C LEU A 41 19.85 -24.42 -2.73
N GLU A 42 20.73 -25.30 -2.26
CA GLU A 42 20.77 -25.71 -0.85
C GLU A 42 21.16 -24.54 0.06
N SER A 43 22.09 -23.69 -0.36
CA SER A 43 22.46 -22.48 0.37
C SER A 43 21.35 -21.43 0.39
N GLU A 44 20.65 -21.23 -0.73
CA GLU A 44 19.51 -20.33 -0.82
C GLU A 44 18.33 -20.81 0.02
N LYS A 45 18.05 -22.12 0.01
CA LYS A 45 17.01 -22.72 0.86
C LYS A 45 17.32 -22.54 2.34
N ALA A 46 18.59 -22.67 2.75
CA ALA A 46 19.00 -22.42 4.13
C ALA A 46 18.79 -20.94 4.51
N ALA A 47 19.21 -20.01 3.65
CA ALA A 47 19.00 -18.57 3.87
C ALA A 47 17.52 -18.18 3.93
N LEU A 48 16.67 -18.79 3.08
CA LEU A 48 15.22 -18.59 3.12
C LEU A 48 14.61 -19.17 4.40
N GLN A 49 15.12 -20.31 4.89
CA GLN A 49 14.66 -20.87 6.16
C GLN A 49 15.01 -19.94 7.34
N ASP A 50 16.23 -19.40 7.36
CA ASP A 50 16.64 -18.43 8.39
C ASP A 50 15.76 -17.17 8.36
N GLN A 51 15.36 -16.70 7.17
CA GLN A 51 14.42 -15.58 7.03
C GLN A 51 13.02 -15.92 7.55
N VAL A 52 12.51 -17.13 7.30
CA VAL A 52 11.22 -17.58 7.81
C VAL A 52 11.25 -17.62 9.34
N ASP A 53 12.30 -18.18 9.93
CA ASP A 53 12.46 -18.27 11.39
C ASP A 53 12.55 -16.86 12.02
N GLN A 54 13.24 -15.92 11.35
CA GLN A 54 13.28 -14.52 11.78
C GLN A 54 11.90 -13.86 11.73
N LEU A 55 11.17 -14.01 10.62
CA LEU A 55 9.83 -13.43 10.46
C LEU A 55 8.82 -14.00 11.47
N GLU A 56 8.92 -15.30 11.79
CA GLU A 56 8.10 -15.92 12.83
C GLU A 56 8.39 -15.33 14.22
N SER A 57 9.66 -15.04 14.52
CA SER A 57 10.05 -14.39 15.78
C SER A 57 9.56 -12.93 15.87
N GLU A 58 9.63 -12.19 14.77
CA GLU A 58 9.13 -10.81 14.69
C GLU A 58 7.60 -10.76 14.81
N LYS A 59 6.90 -11.70 14.16
CA LYS A 59 5.44 -11.83 14.28
C LYS A 59 5.02 -12.09 15.73
N ALA A 60 5.70 -12.99 16.45
CA ALA A 60 5.42 -13.25 17.85
C ALA A 60 5.63 -11.99 18.72
N ALA A 61 6.72 -11.24 18.49
CA ALA A 61 6.98 -10.00 19.22
C ALA A 61 5.93 -8.90 18.93
N LEU A 62 5.43 -8.83 17.69
CA LEU A 62 4.34 -7.90 17.33
C LEU A 62 3.01 -8.32 17.95
N GLU A 63 2.71 -9.61 18.01
CA GLU A 63 1.51 -10.13 18.70
C GLU A 63 1.53 -9.77 20.20
N ASP A 64 2.68 -9.92 20.87
CA ASP A 64 2.85 -9.49 22.27
C ASP A 64 2.64 -7.97 22.45
N GLN A 65 3.12 -7.15 21.51
CA GLN A 65 2.90 -5.69 21.53
C GLN A 65 1.42 -5.32 21.36
N VAL A 66 0.70 -6.02 20.49
CA VAL A 66 -0.74 -5.79 20.30
C VAL A 66 -1.50 -6.13 21.57
N GLU A 67 -1.22 -7.25 22.22
CA GLU A 67 -1.85 -7.62 23.49
C GLU A 67 -1.56 -6.59 24.60
N GLN A 68 -0.31 -6.10 24.67
CA GLN A 68 0.07 -5.05 25.62
C GLN A 68 -0.72 -3.74 25.35
N LEU A 69 -0.81 -3.31 24.10
CA LEU A 69 -1.56 -2.09 23.72
C LEU A 69 -3.07 -2.24 23.97
N GLU A 70 -3.65 -3.42 23.74
CA GLU A 70 -5.05 -3.70 24.05
C GLU A 70 -5.32 -3.60 25.56
N SER A 71 -4.41 -4.12 26.38
CA SER A 71 -4.50 -4.00 27.84
C SER A 71 -4.38 -2.54 28.31
N GLU A 72 -3.49 -1.76 27.69
CA GLU A 72 -3.29 -0.34 28.01
C GLU A 72 -4.50 0.51 27.59
N LYS A 73 -5.09 0.21 26.42
CA LYS A 73 -6.34 0.84 25.95
C LYS A 73 -7.50 0.60 26.92
N ALA A 74 -7.67 -0.62 27.41
CA ALA A 74 -8.72 -0.93 28.39
C ALA A 74 -8.56 -0.11 29.69
N VAL A 75 -7.33 0.03 30.19
CA VAL A 75 -7.03 0.84 31.38
C VAL A 75 -7.29 2.33 31.13
N LEU A 76 -6.96 2.83 29.94
CA LEU A 76 -7.23 4.22 29.56
C LEU A 76 -8.72 4.49 29.39
N GLU A 77 -9.48 3.56 28.81
CA GLU A 77 -10.95 3.67 28.70
C GLU A 77 -11.62 3.74 30.07
N ASP A 78 -11.17 2.94 31.03
CA ASP A 78 -11.69 2.99 32.40
C ASP A 78 -11.31 4.30 33.12
N LYS A 79 -10.11 4.83 32.87
CA LYS A 79 -9.70 6.15 33.38
C LYS A 79 -10.51 7.29 32.75
N VAL A 80 -10.81 7.21 31.46
CA VAL A 80 -11.66 8.20 30.77
C VAL A 80 -13.06 8.21 31.38
N LYS A 81 -13.68 7.04 31.57
CA LYS A 81 -14.99 6.92 32.24
C LYS A 81 -14.99 7.49 33.67
N ALA A 82 -13.90 7.27 34.40
CA ALA A 82 -13.74 7.81 35.76
C ALA A 82 -13.61 9.34 35.76
N LEU A 83 -12.82 9.90 34.84
CA LEU A 83 -12.64 11.35 34.70
C LEU A 83 -13.90 12.06 34.16
N GLU A 84 -14.67 11.41 33.29
CA GLU A 84 -15.98 11.90 32.84
C GLU A 84 -16.99 11.97 33.99
N SER A 85 -16.87 11.07 34.97
CA SER A 85 -17.71 11.06 36.16
C SER A 85 -17.31 12.12 37.20
N GLU A 86 -16.06 12.60 37.19
CA GLU A 86 -15.58 13.67 38.07
C GLU A 86 -15.84 15.08 37.52
N ASN A 87 -16.10 15.23 36.22
CA ASN A 87 -16.28 16.53 35.56
C ASN A 87 -17.75 16.96 35.40
N GLY A 88 -18.68 16.26 36.06
CA GLY A 88 -20.12 16.44 35.93
C GLY A 88 -20.79 17.02 37.19
N GLU A 89 -20.50 18.26 37.56
CA GLU A 89 -21.42 19.11 38.35
C GLU A 89 -20.99 20.59 38.30
N GLU A 90 -21.53 21.35 37.32
CA GLU A 90 -22.12 22.69 37.50
C GLU A 90 -22.58 23.28 36.14
N GLY A 91 -23.89 23.55 36.02
CA GLY A 91 -24.40 24.66 35.18
C GLY A 91 -25.20 24.33 33.91
N SER A 92 -26.46 23.94 34.09
CA SER A 92 -27.53 23.80 33.08
C SER A 92 -27.76 25.02 32.16
N THR A 93 -28.02 24.79 30.86
CA THR A 93 -29.28 25.19 30.20
C THR A 93 -29.50 24.46 28.87
N GLU A 94 -30.44 23.50 28.91
CA GLU A 94 -31.41 23.02 27.91
C GLU A 94 -31.19 23.11 26.38
N ALA A 95 -31.15 21.90 25.78
CA ALA A 95 -31.68 21.45 24.47
C ALA A 95 -31.05 22.05 23.18
N LEU A 96 -30.53 21.26 22.22
CA LEU A 96 -30.87 19.91 21.78
C LEU A 96 -29.60 19.03 21.66
N GLN A 97 -29.63 17.86 22.29
CA GLN A 97 -28.87 16.71 21.80
C GLN A 97 -29.53 16.24 20.51
N THR A 98 -29.01 16.70 19.39
CA THR A 98 -29.21 15.98 18.13
C THR A 98 -28.07 14.97 18.07
N GLU A 99 -28.37 13.68 18.21
CA GLU A 99 -27.48 12.65 17.69
C GLU A 99 -27.25 12.96 16.23
N VAL A 100 -26.10 13.55 15.90
CA VAL A 100 -25.68 13.61 14.52
C VAL A 100 -24.98 12.30 14.27
N VAL A 101 -25.74 11.38 13.68
CA VAL A 101 -25.23 10.32 12.81
C VAL A 101 -24.48 11.04 11.68
N GLY A 102 -23.28 11.53 11.97
CA GLY A 102 -22.38 12.11 11.00
C GLY A 102 -21.58 10.98 10.41
N THR A 103 -21.52 10.91 9.08
CA THR A 103 -20.56 10.03 8.41
C THR A 103 -19.17 10.46 8.86
N GLU A 104 -18.49 9.59 9.59
CA GLU A 104 -17.09 9.79 9.94
C GLU A 104 -16.26 9.47 8.71
N TYR A 105 -15.41 10.42 8.32
CA TYR A 105 -14.48 10.23 7.22
C TYR A 105 -13.10 9.81 7.75
N THR A 106 -12.61 8.67 7.28
CA THR A 106 -11.30 8.12 7.63
C THR A 106 -10.40 7.91 6.42
N ASP A 107 -10.89 8.19 5.22
CA ASP A 107 -10.15 8.03 3.97
C ASP A 107 -8.98 9.00 3.91
N SER A 108 -7.79 8.48 3.57
CA SER A 108 -6.53 9.25 3.59
C SER A 108 -6.63 10.54 2.77
N SER A 109 -7.25 10.49 1.59
CA SER A 109 -7.41 11.65 0.70
C SER A 109 -8.26 12.75 1.34
N ILE A 110 -9.34 12.37 2.02
CA ILE A 110 -10.25 13.30 2.72
C ILE A 110 -9.55 13.89 3.95
N VAL A 111 -8.82 13.06 4.70
CA VAL A 111 -8.05 13.50 5.87
C VAL A 111 -6.98 14.52 5.46
N GLN A 112 -6.27 14.31 4.34
CA GLN A 112 -5.28 15.28 3.82
C GLN A 112 -5.93 16.63 3.48
N ILE A 113 -7.09 16.63 2.83
CA ILE A 113 -7.84 17.86 2.51
C ILE A 113 -8.18 18.62 3.79
N VAL A 114 -8.66 17.91 4.81
CA VAL A 114 -9.04 18.51 6.10
C VAL A 114 -7.82 19.02 6.86
N GLN A 115 -6.75 18.24 6.94
CA GLN A 115 -5.50 18.66 7.58
C GLN A 115 -4.93 19.92 6.94
N LYS A 116 -4.90 19.97 5.59
CA LYS A 116 -4.49 21.17 4.87
C LYS A 116 -5.39 22.36 5.20
N ALA A 117 -6.71 22.18 5.20
CA ALA A 117 -7.66 23.24 5.51
C ALA A 117 -7.54 23.74 6.96
N LEU A 118 -7.29 22.85 7.92
CA LEU A 118 -7.04 23.20 9.32
C LEU A 118 -5.79 24.06 9.46
N ASN A 119 -4.68 23.63 8.85
CA ASN A 119 -3.43 24.39 8.81
C ASN A 119 -3.62 25.76 8.16
N ASP A 120 -4.33 25.82 7.02
CA ASP A 120 -4.65 27.07 6.32
C ASP A 120 -5.53 28.02 7.19
N ASN A 121 -6.33 27.46 8.13
CA ASN A 121 -7.11 28.20 9.12
C ASN A 121 -6.35 28.48 10.43
N GLY A 122 -5.06 28.12 10.53
CA GLY A 122 -4.22 28.39 11.69
C GLY A 122 -4.28 27.35 12.81
N PHE A 123 -4.88 26.18 12.57
CA PHE A 123 -4.93 25.05 13.49
C PHE A 123 -3.91 24.00 13.06
N ASP A 124 -2.75 23.98 13.72
CA ASP A 124 -1.62 23.12 13.36
C ASP A 124 -1.87 21.64 13.68
N CYS A 125 -2.20 20.87 12.65
CA CYS A 125 -2.28 19.41 12.72
C CYS A 125 -0.99 18.69 12.31
N GLY A 126 0.09 19.43 12.00
CA GLY A 126 1.31 18.89 11.40
C GLY A 126 1.23 18.77 9.87
N THR A 127 2.10 17.95 9.29
CA THR A 127 2.09 17.68 7.85
C THR A 127 0.77 17.02 7.45
N PRO A 128 0.08 17.50 6.38
CA PRO A 128 -1.10 16.83 5.84
C PRO A 128 -0.76 15.46 5.24
N ASP A 129 -0.67 14.44 6.09
CA ASP A 129 -0.22 13.09 5.78
C ASP A 129 -1.38 12.10 5.51
N GLY A 130 -2.61 12.51 5.73
CA GLY A 130 -3.80 11.68 5.56
C GLY A 130 -4.09 10.77 6.74
N VAL A 131 -3.35 10.93 7.84
CA VAL A 131 -3.51 10.11 9.04
C VAL A 131 -4.30 10.90 10.10
N PRO A 132 -5.47 10.41 10.53
CA PRO A 132 -6.24 11.04 11.61
C PRO A 132 -5.60 10.72 12.98
N GLY A 133 -4.41 11.26 13.22
CA GLY A 133 -3.66 11.08 14.46
C GLY A 133 -4.17 11.94 15.62
N SER A 134 -3.48 11.87 16.76
CA SER A 134 -3.81 12.65 17.96
C SER A 134 -3.77 14.16 17.69
N LYS A 135 -2.73 14.65 16.99
CA LYS A 135 -2.62 16.06 16.60
C LYS A 135 -3.76 16.54 15.71
N THR A 136 -4.13 15.74 14.72
CA THR A 136 -5.27 16.03 13.82
C THR A 136 -6.56 16.13 14.63
N SER A 137 -6.83 15.14 15.48
CA SER A 137 -8.03 15.09 16.33
C SER A 137 -8.09 16.26 17.32
N GLU A 138 -6.97 16.63 17.95
CA GLU A 138 -6.86 17.80 18.83
C GLU A 138 -7.11 19.10 18.07
N SER A 139 -6.53 19.27 16.88
CA SER A 139 -6.73 20.43 16.03
C SER A 139 -8.17 20.58 15.58
N ILE A 140 -8.84 19.46 15.23
CA ILE A 140 -10.27 19.42 14.93
C ILE A 140 -11.08 19.91 16.14
N LYS A 141 -10.81 19.40 17.35
CA LYS A 141 -11.51 19.84 18.57
C LYS A 141 -11.33 21.34 18.83
N MET A 142 -10.12 21.87 18.62
CA MET A 142 -9.85 23.30 18.76
C MET A 142 -10.65 24.11 17.74
N TYR A 143 -10.64 23.71 16.47
CA TYR A 143 -11.40 24.34 15.40
C TYR A 143 -12.90 24.32 15.68
N GLN A 144 -13.43 23.15 16.05
CA GLN A 144 -14.85 22.95 16.37
C GLN A 144 -15.29 23.88 17.51
N LYS A 145 -14.46 23.97 18.57
CA LYS A 145 -14.70 24.86 19.71
C LYS A 145 -14.69 26.33 19.30
N GLU A 146 -13.77 26.75 18.44
CA GLU A 146 -13.70 28.14 17.97
C GLU A 146 -14.88 28.53 17.08
N LYS A 147 -15.31 27.62 16.20
CA LYS A 147 -16.47 27.85 15.31
C LYS A 147 -17.82 27.65 15.98
N GLY A 148 -17.84 27.09 17.20
CA GLY A 148 -19.08 26.81 17.94
C GLY A 148 -19.91 25.67 17.33
N ILE A 149 -19.25 24.72 16.67
CA ILE A 149 -19.86 23.49 16.15
C ILE A 149 -19.62 22.32 17.10
N ASN A 150 -20.16 21.13 16.80
CA ASN A 150 -20.06 19.97 17.69
C ASN A 150 -18.59 19.54 17.90
N VAL A 151 -18.13 19.53 19.16
CA VAL A 151 -16.74 19.22 19.54
C VAL A 151 -16.58 17.72 19.77
N ASN A 152 -16.45 16.96 18.70
CA ASN A 152 -16.25 15.51 18.74
C ASN A 152 -14.82 15.09 18.34
N GLY A 153 -14.05 15.97 17.70
CA GLY A 153 -12.70 15.67 17.22
C GLY A 153 -12.64 14.75 16.01
N VAL A 154 -13.77 14.44 15.38
CA VAL A 154 -13.85 13.60 14.18
C VAL A 154 -14.22 14.44 12.97
N ILE A 155 -13.89 13.93 11.79
CA ILE A 155 -14.21 14.58 10.52
C ILE A 155 -15.68 14.28 10.18
N THR A 156 -16.52 15.31 10.24
CA THR A 156 -17.96 15.24 9.93
C THR A 156 -18.34 16.20 8.82
N ASP A 157 -19.49 16.00 8.19
CA ASP A 157 -20.05 16.94 7.20
C ASP A 157 -20.10 18.38 7.72
N GLU A 158 -20.49 18.59 8.98
CA GLU A 158 -20.52 19.90 9.62
C GLU A 158 -19.14 20.58 9.66
N LEU A 159 -18.08 19.79 9.94
CA LEU A 159 -16.71 20.28 9.89
C LEU A 159 -16.30 20.64 8.45
N LEU A 160 -16.63 19.79 7.48
CA LEU A 160 -16.28 19.99 6.07
C LEU A 160 -16.96 21.24 5.49
N GLU A 161 -18.23 21.46 5.83
CA GLU A 161 -18.99 22.66 5.47
C GLU A 161 -18.38 23.91 6.10
N SER A 162 -18.04 23.84 7.39
CA SER A 162 -17.41 24.96 8.12
C SER A 162 -16.03 25.33 7.56
N LEU A 163 -15.24 24.34 7.13
CA LEU A 163 -13.94 24.53 6.49
C LEU A 163 -14.03 24.97 5.02
N GLY A 164 -15.22 24.91 4.41
CA GLY A 164 -15.42 25.23 2.99
C GLY A 164 -14.78 24.22 2.04
N VAL A 165 -14.59 22.97 2.50
CA VAL A 165 -13.99 21.88 1.70
C VAL A 165 -14.98 20.80 1.31
N ALA A 166 -16.25 20.94 1.67
CA ALA A 166 -17.29 19.95 1.37
C ALA A 166 -17.35 19.56 -0.12
N ASP A 167 -17.21 20.52 -1.04
CA ASP A 167 -17.20 20.24 -2.49
C ASP A 167 -15.96 19.43 -2.89
N LYS A 168 -14.77 19.78 -2.36
CA LYS A 168 -13.53 19.03 -2.60
C LYS A 168 -13.60 17.61 -2.07
N VAL A 169 -14.25 17.41 -0.92
CA VAL A 169 -14.44 16.08 -0.32
C VAL A 169 -15.45 15.26 -1.12
N LYS A 170 -16.52 15.87 -1.64
CA LYS A 170 -17.43 15.19 -2.57
C LYS A 170 -16.71 14.75 -3.83
N ASP A 171 -15.93 15.63 -4.44
CA ASP A 171 -15.12 15.29 -5.63
C ASP A 171 -14.13 14.15 -5.32
N ALA A 172 -13.49 14.16 -4.14
CA ALA A 172 -12.59 13.11 -3.69
C ALA A 172 -13.32 11.78 -3.45
N ALA A 173 -14.46 11.79 -2.75
CA ALA A 173 -15.28 10.61 -2.49
C ALA A 173 -15.84 10.00 -3.78
N GLU A 174 -16.24 10.83 -4.76
CA GLU A 174 -16.63 10.37 -6.08
C GLU A 174 -15.46 9.72 -6.83
N LYS A 175 -14.26 10.33 -6.80
CA LYS A 175 -13.04 9.73 -7.37
C LYS A 175 -12.72 8.38 -6.71
N GLU A 176 -12.77 8.28 -5.38
CA GLU A 176 -12.53 7.02 -4.66
C GLU A 176 -13.55 5.93 -4.99
N SER A 177 -14.83 6.29 -5.18
CA SER A 177 -15.84 5.34 -5.64
C SER A 177 -15.50 4.79 -7.03
N GLN A 178 -14.98 5.64 -7.91
CA GLN A 178 -14.54 5.25 -9.25
C GLN A 178 -13.23 4.44 -9.23
N MET A 179 -12.32 4.71 -8.30
CA MET A 179 -11.07 3.96 -8.14
C MET A 179 -11.31 2.45 -7.94
N LYS A 180 -12.43 2.08 -7.31
CA LYS A 180 -12.84 0.67 -7.10
C LYS A 180 -13.12 -0.09 -8.40
N ASP A 181 -13.38 0.61 -9.50
CA ASP A 181 -13.59 -0.01 -10.81
C ASP A 181 -12.28 -0.45 -11.49
N TYR A 182 -11.14 0.02 -10.99
CA TYR A 182 -9.83 -0.23 -11.60
C TYR A 182 -9.18 -1.44 -10.94
N SER A 183 -8.76 -2.40 -11.75
CA SER A 183 -8.16 -3.63 -11.23
C SER A 183 -6.66 -3.44 -10.94
N SER A 184 -6.24 -3.87 -9.74
CA SER A 184 -4.83 -4.00 -9.34
C SER A 184 -4.24 -5.37 -9.70
N GLU A 185 -5.00 -6.26 -10.34
CA GLU A 185 -4.56 -7.63 -10.66
C GLU A 185 -3.64 -7.69 -11.89
N TYR A 186 -3.70 -6.67 -12.74
CA TYR A 186 -2.89 -6.62 -13.95
C TYR A 186 -1.45 -6.26 -13.62
N THR A 187 -0.52 -7.06 -14.14
CA THR A 187 0.92 -6.80 -13.98
C THR A 187 1.48 -6.11 -15.22
N TYR A 188 2.58 -5.37 -15.05
CA TYR A 188 3.33 -4.81 -16.17
C TYR A 188 3.66 -5.87 -17.23
N THR A 189 4.20 -7.01 -16.80
CA THR A 189 4.65 -8.08 -17.70
C THR A 189 3.52 -8.65 -18.56
N GLN A 190 2.29 -8.75 -18.03
CA GLN A 190 1.14 -9.21 -18.80
C GLN A 190 0.79 -8.22 -19.92
N ILE A 191 0.74 -6.93 -19.59
CA ILE A 191 0.37 -5.88 -20.53
C ILE A 191 1.49 -5.68 -21.56
N ALA A 192 2.75 -5.66 -21.15
CA ALA A 192 3.89 -5.49 -22.05
C ALA A 192 4.05 -6.63 -23.07
N ARG A 193 3.55 -7.84 -22.75
CA ARG A 193 3.60 -8.99 -23.67
C ARG A 193 2.48 -9.01 -24.70
N ASP A 194 1.28 -8.57 -24.34
CA ASP A 194 0.11 -8.59 -25.22
C ASP A 194 -0.83 -7.40 -24.97
N PRO A 195 -0.38 -6.16 -25.25
CA PRO A 195 -1.06 -4.94 -24.81
C PRO A 195 -2.40 -4.72 -25.50
N ASP A 196 -2.55 -5.19 -26.74
CA ASP A 196 -3.80 -5.06 -27.51
C ASP A 196 -4.96 -5.83 -26.84
N SER A 197 -4.68 -6.99 -26.25
CA SER A 197 -5.65 -7.77 -25.47
C SER A 197 -6.09 -7.09 -24.17
N TYR A 198 -5.43 -6.01 -23.76
CA TYR A 198 -5.81 -5.21 -22.59
C TYR A 198 -6.39 -3.85 -22.96
N SER A 199 -6.51 -3.52 -24.24
CA SER A 199 -7.10 -2.26 -24.69
C SER A 199 -8.50 -2.04 -24.08
N GLY A 200 -8.71 -0.86 -23.50
CA GLY A 200 -9.94 -0.46 -22.82
C GLY A 200 -10.13 -1.04 -21.42
N LYS A 201 -9.27 -1.94 -20.94
CA LYS A 201 -9.37 -2.47 -19.57
C LYS A 201 -8.89 -1.42 -18.57
N LYS A 202 -9.67 -1.27 -17.49
CA LYS A 202 -9.36 -0.38 -16.36
C LYS A 202 -8.38 -1.03 -15.40
N MET A 203 -7.33 -0.31 -15.04
CA MET A 203 -6.22 -0.81 -14.23
C MET A 203 -5.60 0.28 -13.38
N THR A 204 -4.90 -0.14 -12.32
CA THR A 204 -4.14 0.77 -11.46
C THR A 204 -2.68 0.35 -11.36
N PHE A 205 -1.79 1.35 -11.33
CA PHE A 205 -0.35 1.14 -11.12
C PHE A 205 0.24 2.24 -10.25
N LYS A 206 1.10 1.85 -9.31
CA LYS A 206 1.95 2.77 -8.55
C LYS A 206 3.35 2.76 -9.14
N GLY A 207 3.97 3.93 -9.26
CA GLY A 207 5.30 4.03 -9.82
C GLY A 207 5.97 5.37 -9.60
N LYS A 208 7.25 5.42 -9.98
CA LYS A 208 8.09 6.61 -9.91
C LYS A 208 8.11 7.31 -11.26
N VAL A 209 7.89 8.62 -11.28
CA VAL A 209 7.92 9.44 -12.49
C VAL A 209 9.37 9.59 -12.95
N LEU A 210 9.63 9.16 -14.19
CA LEU A 210 10.94 9.27 -14.83
C LEU A 210 11.08 10.52 -15.68
N GLN A 211 9.96 11.01 -16.18
CA GLN A 211 9.89 12.15 -17.08
C GLN A 211 8.44 12.59 -17.20
N GLU A 212 8.20 13.89 -17.23
CA GLU A 212 6.95 14.53 -17.60
C GLU A 212 7.06 15.30 -18.93
N GLY A 213 5.92 15.54 -19.58
CA GLY A 213 5.89 16.37 -20.78
C GLY A 213 4.49 16.67 -21.30
N ASP A 214 4.45 17.43 -22.40
CA ASP A 214 3.23 17.82 -23.11
C ASP A 214 2.98 16.82 -24.26
N ALA A 215 1.81 16.18 -24.25
CA ALA A 215 1.38 15.23 -25.30
C ALA A 215 0.56 15.92 -26.41
N GLY A 216 0.32 17.22 -26.30
CA GLY A 216 -0.51 18.02 -27.19
C GLY A 216 -2.00 17.89 -26.90
N SER A 217 -2.80 18.77 -27.52
CA SER A 217 -4.27 18.75 -27.43
C SER A 217 -4.85 18.79 -26.01
N GLY A 218 -4.15 19.46 -25.07
CA GLY A 218 -4.55 19.52 -23.66
C GLY A 218 -4.19 18.29 -22.83
N LEU A 219 -3.49 17.33 -23.42
CA LEU A 219 -2.97 16.15 -22.74
C LEU A 219 -1.52 16.39 -22.32
N LYS A 220 -1.18 15.86 -21.14
CA LYS A 220 0.18 15.70 -20.65
C LYS A 220 0.55 14.23 -20.69
N TYR A 221 1.83 13.93 -20.58
CA TYR A 221 2.30 12.58 -20.36
C TYR A 221 3.30 12.50 -19.21
N VAL A 222 3.40 11.31 -18.63
CA VAL A 222 4.52 10.89 -17.79
C VAL A 222 5.03 9.52 -18.26
N ARG A 223 6.34 9.32 -18.15
CA ARG A 223 6.94 7.98 -18.19
C ARG A 223 7.03 7.48 -16.77
N LEU A 224 6.32 6.40 -16.47
CA LEU A 224 6.18 5.88 -15.12
C LEU A 224 6.95 4.57 -14.98
N ALA A 225 7.94 4.51 -14.09
CA ALA A 225 8.61 3.28 -13.67
C ALA A 225 7.74 2.55 -12.64
N ILE A 226 7.09 1.48 -13.07
CA ILE A 226 6.15 0.71 -12.24
C ILE A 226 6.91 0.07 -11.09
N ASN A 227 6.40 0.22 -9.87
CA ASN A 227 7.08 -0.22 -8.65
C ASN A 227 8.53 0.30 -8.52
N SER A 228 8.84 1.45 -9.13
CA SER A 228 10.19 2.02 -9.23
C SER A 228 11.21 1.15 -9.98
N ASP A 229 10.75 0.19 -10.78
CA ASP A 229 11.58 -0.64 -11.65
C ASP A 229 11.79 0.07 -12.99
N TYR A 230 13.04 0.49 -13.25
CA TYR A 230 13.42 1.23 -14.47
C TYR A 230 13.35 0.38 -15.74
N ASP A 231 13.24 -0.95 -15.63
CA ASP A 231 13.00 -1.85 -16.75
C ASP A 231 11.50 -2.00 -17.06
N GLN A 232 10.63 -1.53 -16.16
CA GLN A 232 9.17 -1.59 -16.26
C GLN A 232 8.57 -0.20 -16.44
N VAL A 233 8.72 0.36 -17.63
CA VAL A 233 8.24 1.71 -17.93
C VAL A 233 6.94 1.69 -18.72
N MET A 234 5.94 2.40 -18.24
CA MET A 234 4.71 2.68 -18.99
C MET A 234 4.67 4.14 -19.45
N PHE A 235 4.06 4.36 -20.61
CA PHE A 235 3.70 5.68 -21.08
C PHE A 235 2.29 6.01 -20.59
N ILE A 236 2.16 7.03 -19.76
CA ILE A 236 0.87 7.45 -19.19
C ILE A 236 0.49 8.80 -19.78
N THR A 237 -0.67 8.90 -20.39
CA THR A 237 -1.26 10.18 -20.80
C THR A 237 -2.41 10.57 -19.88
N TYR A 238 -2.62 11.86 -19.65
CA TYR A 238 -3.72 12.36 -18.83
C TYR A 238 -4.11 13.77 -19.25
N ALA A 239 -5.36 14.17 -18.99
CA ALA A 239 -5.80 15.53 -19.21
C ALA A 239 -5.19 16.48 -18.16
N SER A 240 -4.83 17.69 -18.57
CA SER A 240 -4.06 18.61 -17.71
C SER A 240 -4.76 19.04 -16.41
N ASP A 241 -6.08 18.87 -16.33
CA ASP A 241 -6.98 19.19 -15.21
C ASP A 241 -7.20 18.02 -14.24
N VAL A 242 -6.69 16.81 -14.54
CA VAL A 242 -6.75 15.65 -13.64
C VAL A 242 -5.94 15.88 -12.36
N VAL A 243 -4.91 16.74 -12.44
CA VAL A 243 -4.01 17.06 -11.33
C VAL A 243 -4.12 18.53 -10.93
N GLU A 244 -4.12 18.80 -9.62
CA GLU A 244 -4.13 20.17 -9.07
C GLU A 244 -2.75 20.83 -9.15
N TYR A 245 -1.68 20.03 -8.98
CA TYR A 245 -0.29 20.47 -9.02
C TYR A 245 0.47 19.82 -10.18
N ARG A 246 1.61 20.44 -10.56
CA ARG A 246 2.49 19.89 -11.58
C ARG A 246 3.23 18.67 -11.01
N ILE A 247 3.11 17.53 -11.68
CA ILE A 247 3.96 16.35 -11.45
C ILE A 247 5.40 16.68 -11.86
N LEU A 248 6.35 16.29 -11.02
CA LEU A 248 7.79 16.45 -11.23
C LEU A 248 8.47 15.09 -11.42
N ASP A 249 9.72 15.15 -11.90
CA ASP A 249 10.62 14.00 -11.87
C ASP A 249 10.77 13.48 -10.43
N ASP A 250 10.95 12.17 -10.31
CA ASP A 250 11.09 11.44 -9.06
C ASP A 250 9.84 11.33 -8.16
N ASP A 251 8.73 11.98 -8.51
CA ASP A 251 7.45 11.83 -7.80
C ASP A 251 6.98 10.37 -7.80
N ILE A 252 6.42 9.93 -6.68
CA ILE A 252 5.73 8.65 -6.59
C ILE A 252 4.23 8.92 -6.73
N ILE A 253 3.61 8.33 -7.74
CA ILE A 253 2.19 8.51 -8.03
C ILE A 253 1.51 7.16 -8.23
N THR A 254 0.21 7.12 -7.96
CA THR A 254 -0.66 6.00 -8.31
C THR A 254 -1.63 6.45 -9.40
N ILE A 255 -1.65 5.73 -10.52
CA ILE A 255 -2.53 6.03 -11.66
C ILE A 255 -3.69 5.04 -11.70
N TYR A 256 -4.84 5.52 -12.14
CA TYR A 256 -6.03 4.75 -12.42
C TYR A 256 -6.48 5.11 -13.83
N GLY A 257 -6.43 4.14 -14.73
CA GLY A 257 -6.62 4.43 -16.14
C GLY A 257 -6.98 3.23 -16.98
N SER A 258 -7.17 3.49 -18.27
CA SER A 258 -7.50 2.48 -19.26
C SER A 258 -6.31 2.25 -20.20
N CYS A 259 -5.97 0.99 -20.46
CA CYS A 259 -4.91 0.67 -21.41
C CYS A 259 -5.32 1.04 -22.85
N LEU A 260 -4.42 1.68 -23.59
CA LEU A 260 -4.57 2.08 -24.99
C LEU A 260 -3.72 1.24 -25.95
N GLY A 261 -3.03 0.22 -25.46
CA GLY A 261 -2.15 -0.63 -26.25
C GLY A 261 -0.69 -0.21 -26.07
N ASN A 262 0.00 0.06 -27.17
CA ASN A 262 1.41 0.40 -27.20
C ASN A 262 1.66 1.85 -27.63
N TYR A 263 2.70 2.43 -27.05
CA TYR A 263 3.33 3.64 -27.53
C TYR A 263 4.75 3.34 -28.01
N SER A 264 5.08 3.77 -29.22
CA SER A 264 6.42 3.60 -29.81
C SER A 264 7.03 4.95 -30.14
N TYR A 265 8.32 5.13 -29.79
CA TYR A 265 9.08 6.33 -30.11
C TYR A 265 10.52 5.98 -30.51
N GLU A 266 11.17 6.87 -31.25
CA GLU A 266 12.59 6.74 -31.60
C GLU A 266 13.47 7.42 -30.56
N THR A 267 14.51 6.71 -30.12
CA THR A 267 15.55 7.27 -29.25
C THR A 267 16.48 8.18 -30.03
N VAL A 268 17.28 8.99 -29.32
CA VAL A 268 18.31 9.86 -29.94
C VAL A 268 19.33 9.06 -30.77
N MET A 269 19.52 7.78 -30.47
CA MET A 269 20.38 6.87 -31.24
C MET A 269 19.66 6.14 -32.38
N GLY A 270 18.38 6.47 -32.65
CA GLY A 270 17.59 5.91 -33.75
C GLY A 270 16.98 4.53 -33.48
N ALA A 271 17.15 3.97 -32.27
CA ALA A 271 16.46 2.74 -31.89
C ALA A 271 15.00 3.04 -31.52
N THR A 272 14.05 2.25 -32.03
CA THR A 272 12.65 2.30 -31.61
C THR A 272 12.47 1.61 -30.26
N VAL A 273 11.82 2.30 -29.33
CA VAL A 273 11.38 1.76 -28.05
C VAL A 273 9.86 1.68 -28.07
N THR A 274 9.32 0.54 -27.65
CA THR A 274 7.88 0.29 -27.53
C THR A 274 7.55 -0.06 -26.09
N ILE A 275 6.63 0.67 -25.48
CA ILE A 275 6.18 0.49 -24.10
C ILE A 275 4.65 0.52 -24.01
N PRO A 276 4.05 -0.12 -23.00
CA PRO A 276 2.61 -0.04 -22.75
C PRO A 276 2.14 1.42 -22.61
N TRP A 277 0.96 1.71 -23.15
CA TRP A 277 0.33 3.02 -23.08
C TRP A 277 -0.96 2.95 -22.28
N ILE A 278 -1.07 3.78 -21.24
CA ILE A 278 -2.27 3.94 -20.41
C ILE A 278 -2.77 5.38 -20.52
N ASN A 279 -4.09 5.56 -20.61
CA ASN A 279 -4.73 6.84 -20.35
C ASN A 279 -5.22 6.89 -18.91
N ALA A 280 -4.63 7.73 -18.07
CA ALA A 280 -5.05 7.91 -16.69
C ALA A 280 -6.24 8.87 -16.60
N ASP A 281 -7.30 8.37 -15.96
CA ASP A 281 -8.52 9.11 -15.66
C ASP A 281 -8.43 9.75 -14.27
N ILE A 282 -7.69 9.11 -13.35
CA ILE A 282 -7.39 9.63 -12.01
C ILE A 282 -5.90 9.43 -11.73
N ILE A 283 -5.27 10.44 -11.11
CA ILE A 283 -3.91 10.37 -10.59
C ILE A 283 -3.97 10.73 -9.11
N ASP A 284 -3.57 9.79 -8.27
CA ASP A 284 -3.37 9.99 -6.85
C ASP A 284 -1.90 10.34 -6.58
N MET A 285 -1.71 11.48 -5.91
CA MET A 285 -0.42 12.09 -5.60
C MET A 285 -0.16 12.17 -4.09
N SER A 286 -0.90 11.39 -3.29
CA SER A 286 -0.78 11.42 -1.82
C SER A 286 0.60 10.99 -1.29
N ASP A 287 1.42 10.31 -2.10
CA ASP A 287 2.83 9.97 -1.78
C ASP A 287 3.86 11.02 -2.23
N VAL A 288 3.42 12.13 -2.84
CA VAL A 288 4.33 13.19 -3.32
C VAL A 288 4.75 14.08 -2.14
N ALA A 289 6.07 14.24 -1.95
CA ALA A 289 6.60 15.16 -0.95
C ALA A 289 6.36 16.61 -1.41
N MET A 290 5.43 17.31 -0.77
CA MET A 290 5.14 18.74 -1.01
C MET A 290 6.08 19.68 -0.25
#